data_AF-A0A2A2LA72-F1
#
_entry.id   AF-A0A2A2LA72-F1
#
_cell.length_a   1.000
_cell.length_b   1.000
_cell.length_c   1.000
_cell.angle_alpha   90.00
_cell.angle_beta   90.00
_cell.angle_gamma   90.00
#
_symmetry.space_group_name_H-M   'P 1'
#
loop_
_entity.id
_entity.type
_entity.pdbx_description
1 polymer ?
#
loop_
_entity_poly.entity_id
_entity_poly.type
_entity_poly.pdbx_seq_one_letter_code
_entity_poly.pdbx_strand_id
1 'polypeptide(L)'
;MKELLKPPRTGGPPINGRLRSAVDAADEAKKAGDNEKAARIIVEEGRRCVADNAKALSAEAGGRRRVRSFHGTYLRGTPDDRADFVPVPREWECWYIEDWKGKVALKAIHSPGRFLRAYGNGHVGVAPHHPNDCEEELWTPLQNDDESWSFLNIHGKWLSANRDGSITTVEKCQEWECFRLETW
;
A
#
# COMPACT_ATOMS: atom_id res chain seq x y z
N MET A 1 15.71 18.92 21.35
CA MET A 1 15.85 17.54 21.84
C MET A 1 15.73 16.64 20.62
N LYS A 2 16.84 16.08 20.12
CA LYS A 2 16.82 15.20 18.94
C LYS A 2 16.35 13.83 19.43
N GLU A 3 15.08 13.49 19.22
CA GLU A 3 14.68 12.09 19.39
C GLU A 3 15.39 11.28 18.32
N LEU A 4 16.28 10.38 18.77
CA LEU A 4 16.82 9.34 17.92
C LEU A 4 15.64 8.50 17.42
N LEU A 5 15.47 8.44 16.09
CA LEU A 5 14.63 7.44 15.44
C LEU A 5 14.99 6.08 16.02
N LYS A 6 14.07 5.49 16.78
CA LYS A 6 14.17 4.07 17.15
C LYS A 6 14.09 3.26 15.86
N PRO A 7 14.90 2.21 15.71
CA PRO A 7 14.80 1.34 14.53
C PRO A 7 13.38 0.75 14.45
N PRO A 8 12.86 0.58 13.22
CA PRO A 8 11.51 0.06 12.99
C PRO A 8 11.32 -1.28 13.73
N ARG A 9 10.14 -1.46 14.31
CA ARG A 9 9.78 -2.72 14.98
C ARG A 9 9.80 -3.83 13.95
N THR A 10 10.71 -4.78 14.11
CA THR A 10 10.84 -6.00 13.27
C THR A 10 9.74 -7.02 13.60
N GLY A 11 8.48 -6.58 13.57
CA GLY A 11 7.30 -7.42 13.78
C GLY A 11 6.76 -8.06 12.50
N GLY A 12 7.55 -8.09 11.42
CA GLY A 12 7.18 -8.77 10.17
C GLY A 12 7.35 -10.29 10.24
N PRO A 13 6.67 -11.05 9.33
CA PRO A 13 6.55 -12.52 9.36
C PRO A 13 7.91 -13.21 9.03
N PRO A 14 8.04 -14.55 8.82
CA PRO A 14 9.27 -15.37 9.01
C PRO A 14 10.43 -15.13 8.02
N ILE A 15 10.40 -13.99 7.35
CA ILE A 15 11.31 -13.49 6.32
C ILE A 15 12.73 -13.31 6.87
N ASN A 16 12.86 -12.97 8.15
CA ASN A 16 14.16 -12.85 8.82
C ASN A 16 14.95 -14.17 8.85
N GLY A 17 14.27 -15.33 8.95
CA GLY A 17 14.95 -16.63 8.92
C GLY A 17 15.51 -16.94 7.52
N ARG A 18 14.71 -16.65 6.49
CA ARG A 18 15.06 -16.96 5.09
C ARG A 18 16.19 -16.09 4.57
N LEU A 19 16.17 -14.79 4.86
CA LEU A 19 17.26 -13.88 4.52
C LEU A 19 18.57 -14.26 5.21
N ARG A 20 18.52 -14.67 6.49
CA ARG A 20 19.70 -15.17 7.19
C ARG A 20 20.30 -16.39 6.50
N SER A 21 19.47 -17.39 6.17
CA SER A 21 19.93 -18.58 5.44
C SER A 21 20.51 -18.24 4.06
N ALA A 22 19.95 -17.24 3.36
CA ALA A 22 20.48 -16.77 2.08
C ALA A 22 21.86 -16.10 2.23
N VAL A 23 22.05 -15.31 3.29
CA VAL A 23 23.34 -14.69 3.63
C VAL A 23 24.37 -15.75 3.94
N ASP A 24 24.04 -16.74 4.78
CA ASP A 24 24.95 -17.84 5.11
C ASP A 24 25.39 -18.61 3.85
N ALA A 25 24.43 -18.92 2.95
CA ALA A 25 24.73 -19.60 1.69
C ALA A 25 25.59 -18.75 0.73
N ALA A 26 25.38 -17.43 0.70
CA ALA A 26 26.19 -16.52 -0.09
C ALA A 26 27.61 -16.38 0.46
N ASP A 27 27.77 -16.36 1.80
CA ASP A 27 29.08 -16.33 2.44
C ASP A 27 29.88 -17.61 2.17
N GLU A 28 29.23 -18.77 2.17
CA GLU A 28 29.88 -20.03 1.77
C GLU A 28 30.30 -20.03 0.29
N ALA A 29 29.45 -19.52 -0.62
CA ALA A 29 29.82 -19.37 -2.03
C ALA A 29 31.01 -18.41 -2.21
N LYS A 30 31.03 -17.31 -1.45
CA LYS A 30 32.13 -16.35 -1.44
C LYS A 30 33.43 -16.95 -0.91
N LYS A 31 33.38 -17.74 0.19
CA LYS A 31 34.54 -18.48 0.71
C LYS A 31 35.11 -19.46 -0.32
N ALA A 32 34.25 -20.03 -1.17
CA ALA A 32 34.64 -20.88 -2.29
C ALA A 32 35.17 -20.12 -3.52
N GLY A 33 35.25 -18.78 -3.47
CA GLY A 33 35.71 -17.93 -4.58
C GLY A 33 34.65 -17.63 -5.64
N ASP A 34 33.40 -18.07 -5.45
CA ASP A 34 32.30 -17.91 -6.40
C ASP A 34 31.44 -16.67 -6.06
N ASN A 35 31.99 -15.50 -6.36
CA ASN A 35 31.35 -14.21 -6.09
C ASN A 35 30.06 -14.02 -6.90
N GLU A 36 29.98 -14.57 -8.13
CA GLU A 36 28.80 -14.45 -8.98
C GLU A 36 27.63 -15.24 -8.40
N LYS A 37 27.87 -16.48 -7.95
CA LYS A 37 26.86 -17.28 -7.25
C LYS A 37 26.40 -16.61 -5.96
N ALA A 38 27.33 -16.06 -5.17
CA ALA A 38 26.98 -15.33 -3.95
C ALA A 38 26.04 -14.15 -4.26
N ALA A 39 26.37 -13.34 -5.28
CA ALA A 39 25.53 -12.22 -5.71
C ALA A 39 24.15 -12.68 -6.19
N ARG A 40 24.08 -13.74 -7.00
CA ARG A 40 22.81 -14.29 -7.50
C ARG A 40 21.90 -14.74 -6.37
N ILE A 41 22.44 -15.48 -5.38
CA ILE A 41 21.68 -15.94 -4.20
C ILE A 41 21.02 -14.75 -3.49
N ILE A 42 21.81 -13.70 -3.19
CA ILE A 42 21.30 -12.52 -2.47
C ILE A 42 20.23 -11.80 -3.29
N VAL A 43 20.43 -11.62 -4.60
CA VAL A 43 19.47 -10.91 -5.46
C VAL A 43 18.16 -11.69 -5.61
N GLU A 44 18.22 -12.99 -5.85
CA GLU A 44 17.03 -13.82 -6.03
C GLU A 44 16.22 -13.93 -4.74
N GLU A 45 16.87 -14.20 -3.62
CA GLU A 45 16.20 -14.27 -2.32
C GLU A 45 15.68 -12.91 -1.87
N GLY A 46 16.43 -11.83 -2.13
CA GLY A 46 15.99 -10.47 -1.87
C GLY A 46 14.70 -10.13 -2.63
N ARG A 47 14.65 -10.41 -3.95
CA ARG A 47 13.45 -10.21 -4.77
C ARG A 47 12.27 -11.03 -4.26
N ARG A 48 12.50 -12.29 -3.87
CA ARG A 48 11.45 -13.15 -3.34
C ARG A 48 10.91 -12.63 -2.01
N CYS A 49 11.77 -12.21 -1.10
CA CYS A 49 11.36 -11.65 0.18
C CYS A 49 10.55 -10.36 0.00
N VAL A 50 10.93 -9.50 -0.95
CA VAL A 50 10.14 -8.30 -1.30
C VAL A 50 8.75 -8.68 -1.84
N ALA A 51 8.68 -9.66 -2.74
CA ALA A 51 7.39 -10.11 -3.28
C ALA A 51 6.49 -10.76 -2.22
N ASP A 52 7.07 -11.56 -1.32
CA ASP A 52 6.32 -12.20 -0.23
C ASP A 52 5.82 -11.15 0.78
N ASN A 53 6.64 -10.14 1.11
CA ASN A 53 6.24 -8.99 1.92
C ASN A 53 5.09 -8.20 1.29
N ALA A 54 5.20 -7.88 0.00
CA ALA A 54 4.17 -7.14 -0.70
C ALA A 54 2.82 -7.89 -0.63
N LYS A 55 2.82 -9.20 -0.86
CA LYS A 55 1.62 -10.05 -0.76
C LYS A 55 1.04 -10.08 0.66
N ALA A 56 1.90 -10.14 1.68
CA ALA A 56 1.44 -10.12 3.06
C ALA A 56 0.76 -8.78 3.38
N LEU A 57 1.36 -7.66 2.98
CA LEU A 57 0.81 -6.32 3.18
C LEU A 57 -0.50 -6.11 2.43
N SER A 58 -0.61 -6.56 1.18
CA SER A 58 -1.87 -6.44 0.43
C SER A 58 -2.98 -7.31 1.00
N ALA A 59 -2.67 -8.52 1.45
CA ALA A 59 -3.61 -9.38 2.14
C ALA A 59 -4.10 -8.77 3.47
N GLU A 60 -3.20 -8.15 4.25
CA GLU A 60 -3.53 -7.51 5.52
C GLU A 60 -4.38 -6.25 5.35
N ALA A 61 -4.07 -5.42 4.33
CA ALA A 61 -4.87 -4.25 3.97
C ALA A 61 -6.29 -4.62 3.50
N GLY A 62 -6.45 -5.83 2.95
CA GLY A 62 -7.69 -6.32 2.37
C GLY A 62 -8.89 -6.37 3.32
N GLY A 63 -10.07 -6.57 2.74
CA GLY A 63 -11.33 -6.79 3.44
C GLY A 63 -12.30 -5.61 3.38
N ARG A 64 -13.32 -5.66 4.24
CA ARG A 64 -14.32 -4.59 4.38
C ARG A 64 -13.75 -3.48 5.26
N ARG A 65 -13.37 -2.37 4.64
CA ARG A 65 -12.66 -1.28 5.30
C ARG A 65 -13.33 0.08 5.09
N ARG A 66 -13.16 0.96 6.05
CA ARG A 66 -13.23 2.40 5.90
C ARG A 66 -11.80 2.94 5.92
N VAL A 67 -11.50 3.87 5.02
CA VAL A 67 -10.18 4.51 4.96
C VAL A 67 -10.29 5.88 5.61
N ARG A 68 -9.73 6.01 6.82
CA ARG A 68 -9.76 7.25 7.60
C ARG A 68 -8.46 8.01 7.43
N SER A 69 -8.54 9.28 7.06
CA SER A 69 -7.39 10.18 6.94
C SER A 69 -6.84 10.60 8.30
N PHE A 70 -5.62 11.15 8.29
CA PHE A 70 -5.03 11.87 9.43
C PHE A 70 -5.93 12.99 9.98
N HIS A 71 -6.76 13.60 9.13
CA HIS A 71 -7.71 14.66 9.53
C HIS A 71 -9.00 14.13 10.16
N GLY A 72 -9.13 12.81 10.33
CA GLY A 72 -10.33 12.19 10.90
C GLY A 72 -11.53 12.17 9.94
N THR A 73 -11.30 12.38 8.65
CA THR A 73 -12.29 12.26 7.58
C THR A 73 -12.17 10.90 6.89
N TYR A 74 -13.16 10.51 6.12
CA TYR A 74 -13.30 9.18 5.54
C TYR A 74 -13.41 9.24 4.03
N LEU A 75 -12.65 8.37 3.35
CA LEU A 75 -12.65 8.27 1.89
C LEU A 75 -14.04 7.85 1.41
N ARG A 76 -14.62 8.65 0.53
CA ARG A 76 -15.91 8.42 -0.12
C ARG A 76 -15.72 8.26 -1.62
N GLY A 77 -16.37 7.26 -2.20
CA GLY A 77 -16.55 7.14 -3.64
C GLY A 77 -18.00 7.44 -3.99
N THR A 78 -18.24 8.21 -5.04
CA THR A 78 -19.59 8.64 -5.44
C THR A 78 -19.96 8.13 -6.84
N PRO A 79 -21.27 8.04 -7.17
CA PRO A 79 -21.70 7.57 -8.49
C PRO A 79 -21.39 8.49 -9.68
N ASP A 80 -20.96 9.73 -9.42
CA ASP A 80 -20.54 10.73 -10.42
C ASP A 80 -19.01 10.71 -10.65
N ASP A 81 -18.39 9.55 -10.43
CA ASP A 81 -16.97 9.27 -10.66
C ASP A 81 -15.98 10.08 -9.80
N ARG A 82 -16.49 10.72 -8.73
CA ARG A 82 -15.69 11.50 -7.79
C ARG A 82 -15.24 10.67 -6.59
N ALA A 83 -14.08 11.03 -6.06
CA ALA A 83 -13.63 10.64 -4.73
C ALA A 83 -13.37 11.91 -3.90
N ASP A 84 -13.68 11.86 -2.61
CA ASP A 84 -13.31 12.90 -1.64
C ASP A 84 -13.27 12.33 -0.21
N PHE A 85 -12.94 13.17 0.76
CA PHE A 85 -12.93 12.81 2.18
C PHE A 85 -14.00 13.59 2.96
N VAL A 86 -14.83 12.90 3.73
CA VAL A 86 -15.95 13.48 4.48
C VAL A 86 -15.86 13.21 5.99
N PRO A 87 -16.40 14.09 6.86
CA PRO A 87 -16.22 13.95 8.32
C PRO A 87 -17.03 12.83 8.98
N VAL A 88 -18.12 12.38 8.36
CA VAL A 88 -19.02 11.39 8.97
C VAL A 88 -19.15 10.20 8.03
N PRO A 89 -18.69 9.00 8.42
CA PRO A 89 -18.82 7.82 7.59
C PRO A 89 -20.27 7.33 7.61
N ARG A 90 -20.76 7.00 6.42
CA ARG A 90 -22.02 6.34 6.11
C ARG A 90 -21.70 5.16 5.20
N GLU A 91 -22.63 4.83 4.30
CA GLU A 91 -22.48 3.72 3.38
C GLU A 91 -21.42 3.98 2.30
N TRP A 92 -21.28 5.20 1.81
CA TRP A 92 -20.40 5.48 0.65
C TRP A 92 -18.91 5.56 1.01
N GLU A 93 -18.61 5.55 2.31
CA GLU A 93 -17.26 5.50 2.86
C GLU A 93 -16.83 4.05 3.17
N CYS A 94 -17.68 3.08 2.86
CA CYS A 94 -17.40 1.67 2.98
C CYS A 94 -16.81 1.14 1.66
N TRP A 95 -15.66 0.48 1.77
CA TRP A 95 -14.90 -0.08 0.65
C TRP A 95 -14.67 -1.57 0.84
N TYR A 96 -14.67 -2.30 -0.28
CA TYR A 96 -14.02 -3.60 -0.38
C TYR A 96 -12.60 -3.37 -0.88
N ILE A 97 -11.61 -3.59 0.00
CA ILE A 97 -10.21 -3.60 -0.40
C ILE A 97 -9.88 -5.02 -0.84
N GLU A 98 -9.70 -5.19 -2.14
CA GLU A 98 -9.40 -6.49 -2.75
C GLU A 98 -7.88 -6.72 -2.74
N ASP A 99 -7.44 -7.92 -2.37
CA ASP A 99 -6.02 -8.32 -2.47
C ASP A 99 -5.69 -8.75 -3.90
N TRP A 100 -4.69 -8.10 -4.46
CA TRP A 100 -4.16 -8.32 -5.80
C TRP A 100 -2.69 -8.77 -5.78
N LYS A 101 -2.35 -9.67 -4.83
CA LYS A 101 -1.06 -10.38 -4.76
C LYS A 101 0.15 -9.44 -4.71
N GLY A 102 0.09 -8.41 -3.87
CA GLY A 102 1.12 -7.39 -3.71
C GLY A 102 0.64 -5.96 -3.99
N LYS A 103 -0.58 -5.84 -4.52
CA LYS A 103 -1.31 -4.59 -4.70
C LYS A 103 -2.71 -4.74 -4.14
N VAL A 104 -3.43 -3.65 -4.05
CA VAL A 104 -4.85 -3.64 -3.69
C VAL A 104 -5.65 -2.82 -4.67
N ALA A 105 -6.92 -3.19 -4.83
CA ALA A 105 -7.92 -2.37 -5.49
C ALA A 105 -8.96 -1.97 -4.45
N LEU A 106 -9.26 -0.67 -4.35
CA LEU A 106 -10.27 -0.16 -3.43
C LEU A 106 -11.57 -0.03 -4.21
N LYS A 107 -12.52 -0.95 -3.98
CA LYS A 107 -13.82 -0.97 -4.65
C LYS A 107 -14.91 -0.38 -3.76
N ALA A 108 -15.59 0.64 -4.25
CA ALA A 108 -16.72 1.23 -3.54
C ALA A 108 -17.86 0.21 -3.41
N ILE A 109 -18.61 0.27 -2.30
CA ILE A 109 -19.68 -0.69 -2.00
C ILE A 109 -20.87 -0.61 -2.96
N HIS A 110 -21.10 0.54 -3.57
CA HIS A 110 -22.29 0.79 -4.38
C HIS A 110 -22.21 0.12 -5.77
N SER A 111 -23.37 -0.13 -6.38
CA SER A 111 -23.49 -0.75 -7.70
C SER A 111 -23.78 0.29 -8.79
N PRO A 112 -23.17 0.21 -9.99
CA PRO A 112 -22.09 -0.71 -10.34
C PRO A 112 -20.82 -0.42 -9.52
N GLY A 113 -20.06 -1.47 -9.21
CA GLY A 113 -18.83 -1.35 -8.42
C GLY A 113 -17.81 -0.50 -9.17
N ARG A 114 -17.25 0.50 -8.48
CA ARG A 114 -16.23 1.39 -9.01
C ARG A 114 -14.97 1.34 -8.15
N PHE A 115 -13.81 1.52 -8.78
CA PHE A 115 -12.52 1.40 -8.14
C PHE A 115 -11.84 2.75 -8.00
N LEU A 116 -11.17 2.99 -6.87
CA LEU A 116 -10.36 4.19 -6.66
C LEU A 116 -9.22 4.22 -7.68
N ARG A 117 -9.12 5.31 -8.43
CA ARG A 117 -8.16 5.46 -9.53
C ARG A 117 -7.30 6.70 -9.34
N ALA A 118 -6.01 6.57 -9.59
CA ALA A 118 -5.11 7.71 -9.72
C ALA A 118 -4.75 7.97 -11.18
N TYR A 119 -4.97 9.20 -11.61
CA TYR A 119 -4.59 9.65 -12.95
C TYR A 119 -3.15 10.18 -12.95
N GLY A 120 -2.46 10.09 -14.10
CA GLY A 120 -1.08 10.57 -14.23
C GLY A 120 -0.86 12.05 -13.91
N ASN A 121 -1.91 12.87 -14.04
CA ASN A 121 -1.88 14.30 -13.67
C ASN A 121 -1.99 14.57 -12.15
N GLY A 122 -2.14 13.52 -11.34
CA GLY A 122 -2.25 13.61 -9.88
C GLY A 122 -3.67 13.68 -9.34
N HIS A 123 -4.69 13.76 -10.20
CA HIS A 123 -6.09 13.66 -9.80
C HIS A 123 -6.42 12.24 -9.30
N VAL A 124 -7.40 12.13 -8.41
CA VAL A 124 -7.94 10.86 -7.89
C VAL A 124 -9.46 10.89 -7.98
N GLY A 125 -10.03 9.82 -8.53
CA GLY A 125 -11.48 9.64 -8.67
C GLY A 125 -11.85 8.17 -8.52
N VAL A 126 -13.05 7.80 -8.98
CA VAL A 126 -13.45 6.40 -9.10
C VAL A 126 -13.82 6.06 -10.53
N ALA A 127 -13.50 4.84 -10.98
CA ALA A 127 -13.75 4.41 -12.35
C ALA A 127 -14.38 3.02 -12.40
N PRO A 128 -15.13 2.69 -13.47
CA PRO A 128 -15.84 1.41 -13.59
C PRO A 128 -15.01 0.28 -14.22
N HIS A 129 -13.72 0.48 -14.54
CA HIS A 129 -12.93 -0.59 -15.13
C HIS A 129 -12.58 -1.62 -14.07
N HIS A 130 -12.31 -2.85 -14.51
CA HIS A 130 -11.76 -3.83 -13.61
C HIS A 130 -10.25 -3.58 -13.48
N PRO A 131 -9.61 -3.85 -12.34
CA PRO A 131 -8.15 -3.74 -12.21
C PRO A 131 -7.34 -4.66 -13.15
N ASN A 132 -8.00 -5.61 -13.83
CA ASN A 132 -7.39 -6.40 -14.91
C ASN A 132 -7.24 -5.60 -16.22
N ASP A 133 -8.07 -4.58 -16.40
CA ASP A 133 -8.15 -3.77 -17.62
C ASP A 133 -7.38 -2.46 -17.46
N CYS A 134 -7.20 -1.96 -16.23
CA CYS A 134 -6.53 -0.69 -15.96
C CYS A 134 -5.68 -0.73 -14.67
N GLU A 135 -4.35 -0.66 -14.81
CA GLU A 135 -3.45 -0.66 -13.66
C GLU A 135 -3.53 0.63 -12.81
N GLU A 136 -4.12 1.72 -13.32
CA GLU A 136 -4.32 2.98 -12.56
C GLU A 136 -5.29 2.82 -11.37
N GLU A 137 -6.02 1.70 -11.31
CA GLU A 137 -6.93 1.31 -10.21
C GLU A 137 -6.21 0.49 -9.11
N LEU A 138 -4.95 0.12 -9.34
CA LEU A 138 -4.14 -0.65 -8.39
C LEU A 138 -3.21 0.24 -7.57
N TRP A 139 -3.17 -0.05 -6.28
CA TRP A 139 -2.36 0.67 -5.30
C TRP A 139 -1.41 -0.30 -4.60
N THR A 140 -0.18 0.11 -4.38
CA THR A 140 0.75 -0.63 -3.51
C THR A 140 0.54 -0.15 -2.07
N PRO A 141 0.01 -0.99 -1.17
CA PRO A 141 -0.16 -0.61 0.23
C PRO A 141 1.18 -0.72 0.96
N LEU A 142 1.42 0.21 1.87
CA LEU A 142 2.53 0.21 2.81
C LEU A 142 1.96 0.38 4.21
N GLN A 143 2.35 -0.48 5.15
CA GLN A 143 2.08 -0.27 6.57
C GLN A 143 3.26 0.47 7.19
N ASN A 144 2.95 1.55 7.89
CA ASN A 144 3.92 2.41 8.56
C ASN A 144 4.20 1.90 9.99
N ASP A 145 5.28 2.37 10.60
CA ASP A 145 5.69 1.96 11.96
C ASP A 145 4.65 2.26 13.04
N ASP A 146 3.79 3.25 12.82
CA ASP A 146 2.68 3.62 13.71
C ASP A 146 1.39 2.83 13.44
N GLU A 147 1.46 1.78 12.62
CA GLU A 147 0.34 0.94 12.16
C GLU A 147 -0.67 1.70 11.26
N SER A 148 -0.33 2.90 10.79
CA SER A 148 -1.07 3.55 9.71
C SER A 148 -0.70 2.92 8.36
N TRP A 149 -1.46 3.24 7.33
CA TRP A 149 -1.30 2.73 5.98
C TRP A 149 -1.12 3.88 4.99
N SER A 150 -0.31 3.65 3.97
CA SER A 150 -0.13 4.56 2.85
C SER A 150 -0.32 3.81 1.54
N PHE A 151 -0.80 4.50 0.50
CA PHE A 151 -1.13 3.89 -0.79
C PHE A 151 -0.35 4.58 -1.91
N LEU A 152 0.54 3.83 -2.56
CA LEU A 152 1.35 4.31 -3.68
C LEU A 152 0.70 3.89 -5.01
N ASN A 153 0.47 4.83 -5.92
CA ASN A 153 -0.04 4.52 -7.25
C ASN A 153 1.07 4.07 -8.23
N ILE A 154 0.68 3.67 -9.44
CA ILE A 154 1.60 3.24 -10.50
C ILE A 154 2.54 4.35 -11.00
N HIS A 155 2.21 5.62 -10.74
CA HIS A 155 2.99 6.79 -11.12
C HIS A 155 4.01 7.19 -10.04
N GLY A 156 4.18 6.40 -8.99
CA GLY A 156 5.13 6.68 -7.92
C GLY A 156 4.69 7.82 -6.99
N LYS A 157 3.38 8.08 -6.89
CA LYS A 157 2.80 9.12 -6.02
C LYS A 157 1.87 8.52 -4.97
N TRP A 158 1.89 9.09 -3.78
CA TRP A 158 1.12 8.67 -2.61
C TRP A 158 -0.27 9.30 -2.61
N LEU A 159 -1.29 8.53 -2.24
CA LEU A 159 -2.65 9.03 -1.99
C LEU A 159 -2.62 10.05 -0.84
N SER A 160 -3.18 11.23 -1.07
CA SER A 160 -3.18 12.33 -0.09
C SER A 160 -4.60 12.83 0.17
N ALA A 161 -4.93 13.01 1.45
CA ALA A 161 -6.16 13.62 1.90
C ALA A 161 -5.89 15.05 2.37
N ASN A 162 -6.35 16.04 1.60
CA ASN A 162 -6.23 17.44 1.99
C ASN A 162 -7.23 17.78 3.10
N ARG A 163 -6.90 18.82 3.88
CA ARG A 163 -7.74 19.31 4.98
C ARG A 163 -9.14 19.73 4.54
N ASP A 164 -9.31 20.21 3.31
CA ASP A 164 -10.59 20.62 2.75
C ASP A 164 -11.45 19.45 2.25
N GLY A 165 -10.97 18.21 2.41
CA GLY A 165 -11.63 17.00 1.94
C GLY A 165 -11.32 16.66 0.48
N SER A 166 -10.57 17.49 -0.24
CA SER A 166 -10.10 17.13 -1.58
C SER A 166 -9.04 16.01 -1.51
N ILE A 167 -8.91 15.29 -2.62
CA ILE A 167 -8.04 14.14 -2.73
C ILE A 167 -7.13 14.31 -3.95
N THR A 168 -5.84 14.01 -3.77
CA THR A 168 -4.81 14.13 -4.80
C THR A 168 -3.75 13.05 -4.61
N THR A 169 -2.74 13.03 -5.48
CA THR A 169 -1.50 12.28 -5.21
C THR A 169 -0.27 13.17 -5.19
N VAL A 170 0.67 12.85 -4.30
CA VAL A 170 1.88 13.66 -4.02
C VAL A 170 3.15 12.81 -4.02
N GLU A 171 4.30 13.42 -4.21
CA GLU A 171 5.59 12.69 -4.28
C GLU A 171 6.12 12.24 -2.91
N LYS A 172 5.76 12.95 -1.84
CA LYS A 172 6.27 12.70 -0.50
C LYS A 172 5.19 12.07 0.36
N CYS A 173 5.52 10.97 1.03
CA CYS A 173 4.67 10.39 2.06
C CYS A 173 4.93 11.10 3.39
N GLN A 174 3.98 11.90 3.84
CA GLN A 174 3.98 12.55 5.15
C GLN A 174 2.68 12.19 5.87
N GLU A 175 2.32 12.96 6.90
CA GLU A 175 1.17 12.66 7.75
C GLU A 175 -0.16 12.59 6.98
N TRP A 176 -0.31 13.32 5.88
CA TRP A 176 -1.57 13.43 5.14
C TRP A 176 -1.80 12.25 4.17
N GLU A 177 -0.74 11.49 3.93
CA GLU A 177 -0.72 10.26 3.13
C GLU A 177 -0.78 9.01 4.02
N CYS A 178 -1.01 9.19 5.32
CA CYS A 178 -1.19 8.14 6.31
C CYS A 178 -2.68 7.98 6.66
N PHE A 179 -3.14 6.74 6.63
CA PHE A 179 -4.54 6.36 6.81
C PHE A 179 -4.71 5.27 7.87
N ARG A 180 -5.87 5.23 8.53
CA ARG A 180 -6.29 4.10 9.36
C ARG A 180 -7.31 3.26 8.60
N LEU A 181 -7.11 1.94 8.59
CA LEU A 181 -8.01 0.98 7.97
C LEU A 181 -8.94 0.38 9.02
N GLU A 182 -10.10 1.02 9.20
CA GLU A 182 -11.11 0.60 10.17
C GLU A 182 -12.02 -0.46 9.56
N THR A 183 -12.36 -1.52 10.29
CA THR A 183 -13.39 -2.49 9.86
C THR A 183 -14.79 -1.91 10.03
N TRP A 184 -15.74 -2.34 9.21
CA TRP A 184 -17.15 -1.93 9.30
C TRP A 184 -18.12 -3.10 9.11
#